data_AF-X1V5I6-F1
#
_entry.id   AF-X1V5I6-F1
#
_cell.length_a   1.000
_cell.length_b   1.000
_cell.length_c   1.000
_cell.angle_alpha   90.00
_cell.angle_beta   90.00
_cell.angle_gamma   90.00
#
_symmetry.space_group_name_H-M   'P 1'
#
loop_
_entity.id
_entity.type
_entity.pdbx_description
1 polymer ?
#
loop_
_entity_poly.entity_id
_entity_poly.type
_entity_poly.pdbx_seq_one_letter_code
_entity_poly.pdbx_strand_id
1 'polypeptide(L)'
;YFAWLNSLCLAARVRGHGRPFWFRGTEFQDRGTLHFHSLIGGVGDIRRLLFKDFWELHGFARVEKYEADRGANYYVGKYLTKEQADIRFSHNLKQELSGRVEA
;
A
#
# COMPACT_ATOMS: atom_id res chain seq x y z
N TYR A 1 6.43 -7.60 -5.10
CA TYR A 1 5.86 -6.30 -4.71
C TYR A 1 5.80 -5.28 -5.85
N PHE A 2 6.90 -4.83 -6.45
CA PHE A 2 6.86 -3.73 -7.43
C PHE A 2 6.03 -4.02 -8.69
N ALA A 3 6.07 -5.24 -9.23
CA ALA A 3 5.20 -5.62 -10.35
C ALA A 3 3.71 -5.51 -10.00
N TRP A 4 3.32 -5.96 -8.81
CA TRP A 4 1.97 -5.82 -8.26
C TRP A 4 1.57 -4.34 -8.07
N LEU A 5 2.48 -3.49 -7.59
CA LEU A 5 2.21 -2.06 -7.46
C LEU A 5 2.07 -1.39 -8.84
N ASN A 6 2.87 -1.81 -9.83
CA ASN A 6 2.80 -1.27 -11.18
C ASN A 6 1.48 -1.62 -11.87
N SER A 7 0.93 -2.83 -11.64
CA SER A 7 -0.41 -3.16 -12.16
C SER A 7 -1.50 -2.31 -11.50
N LEU A 8 -1.36 -1.95 -10.22
CA LEU A 8 -2.27 -1.02 -9.54
C LEU A 8 -2.17 0.39 -10.12
N CYS A 9 -0.95 0.86 -10.40
CA CYS A 9 -0.73 2.16 -11.05
C CYS A 9 -1.34 2.19 -12.46
N LEU A 10 -1.24 1.08 -13.21
CA LEU A 10 -1.88 0.95 -14.52
C LEU A 10 -3.40 1.00 -14.40
N ALA A 11 -3.98 0.25 -13.46
CA ALA A 11 -5.43 0.28 -13.22
C ALA A 11 -5.92 1.67 -12.83
N ALA A 12 -5.19 2.37 -11.95
CA ALA A 12 -5.49 3.76 -11.58
C ALA A 12 -5.50 4.67 -12.80
N ARG A 13 -4.46 4.60 -13.64
CA ARG A 13 -4.38 5.38 -14.89
C ARG A 13 -5.55 5.09 -15.83
N VAL A 14 -5.89 3.82 -16.04
CA VAL A 14 -7.01 3.41 -16.92
C VAL A 14 -8.36 3.91 -16.39
N ARG A 15 -8.51 4.01 -15.07
CA ARG A 15 -9.71 4.54 -14.40
C ARG A 15 -9.74 6.07 -14.31
N GLY A 16 -8.72 6.77 -14.79
CA GLY A 16 -8.62 8.22 -14.71
C GLY A 16 -8.19 8.75 -13.33
N HIS A 17 -7.71 7.88 -12.44
CA HIS A 17 -7.16 8.30 -11.15
C HIS A 17 -5.71 8.78 -11.31
N GLY A 18 -5.28 9.66 -10.41
CA GLY A 18 -3.86 10.03 -10.26
C GLY A 18 -2.99 8.82 -9.85
N ARG A 19 -1.67 9.03 -9.78
CA ARG A 19 -0.76 7.96 -9.33
C ARG A 19 -1.03 7.64 -7.85
N PRO A 20 -1.31 6.38 -7.47
CA PRO A 20 -1.49 6.02 -6.07
C PRO A 20 -0.27 6.38 -5.23
N PHE A 21 -0.49 6.87 -4.02
CA PHE A 21 0.54 7.09 -3.01
C PHE A 21 0.50 5.98 -1.97
N TRP A 22 1.63 5.71 -1.32
CA TRP A 22 1.74 4.60 -0.39
C TRP A 22 2.78 4.81 0.70
N PHE A 23 2.50 4.15 1.82
CA PHE A 23 3.44 3.78 2.86
C PHE A 23 3.66 2.26 2.80
N ARG A 24 4.89 1.79 3.01
CA ARG A 24 5.20 0.36 3.09
C ARG A 24 6.21 0.06 4.19
N GLY A 25 5.92 -0.92 5.04
CA GLY A 25 6.91 -1.66 5.82
C GLY A 25 7.24 -2.99 5.17
N THR A 26 8.54 -3.34 5.11
CA THR A 26 9.00 -4.68 4.71
C THR A 26 9.63 -5.35 5.91
N GLU A 27 9.17 -6.56 6.22
CA GLU A 27 9.68 -7.39 7.30
C GLU A 27 10.24 -8.69 6.71
N PHE A 28 11.42 -9.08 7.16
CA PHE A 28 11.93 -10.43 6.92
C PHE A 28 11.46 -11.33 8.08
N GLN A 29 10.57 -12.27 7.79
CA GLN A 29 10.05 -13.18 8.81
C GLN A 29 11.08 -14.27 9.13
N ASP A 30 11.06 -14.79 10.36
CA ASP A 30 11.96 -15.86 10.82
C ASP A 30 11.93 -17.12 9.93
N ARG A 31 10.80 -17.37 9.26
CA ARG A 31 10.62 -18.43 8.26
C ARG A 31 11.25 -18.14 6.88
N GLY A 32 12.15 -17.15 6.79
CA GLY A 32 12.88 -16.80 5.57
C GLY A 32 12.05 -16.11 4.48
N THR A 33 10.86 -15.61 4.81
CA THR A 33 9.91 -15.05 3.83
C THR A 33 9.77 -13.54 4.00
N LEU A 34 9.76 -12.80 2.88
CA LEU A 34 9.45 -11.37 2.89
C LEU A 34 7.95 -11.15 3.14
N HIS A 35 7.64 -10.27 4.08
CA HIS A 35 6.29 -9.89 4.44
C HIS A 35 6.13 -8.38 4.28
N PHE A 36 5.11 -7.96 3.53
CA PHE A 36 4.87 -6.56 3.21
C PHE A 36 3.61 -6.07 3.90
N HIS A 37 3.70 -4.89 4.49
CA HIS A 37 2.57 -4.14 5.01
C HIS A 37 2.51 -2.81 4.28
N SER A 38 1.42 -2.56 3.55
CA SER A 38 1.24 -1.30 2.82
C SER A 38 -0.11 -0.67 3.10
N LEU A 39 -0.10 0.65 3.28
CA LEU A 39 -1.29 1.49 3.21
C LEU A 39 -1.20 2.33 1.94
N ILE A 40 -2.23 2.26 1.10
CA ILE A 40 -2.22 2.84 -0.25
C ILE A 40 -3.45 3.74 -0.41
N GLY A 41 -3.22 4.97 -0.84
CA GLY A 41 -4.25 5.96 -1.15
C GLY A 41 -4.24 6.36 -2.63
N GLY A 42 -5.23 7.16 -3.04
CA GLY A 42 -5.40 7.57 -4.44
C GLY A 42 -5.87 6.44 -5.37
N VAL A 43 -6.52 5.41 -4.82
CA VAL A 43 -6.97 4.22 -5.57
C VAL A 43 -8.46 4.26 -5.96
N GLY A 44 -9.20 5.29 -5.52
CA GLY A 44 -10.61 5.48 -5.84
C GLY A 44 -11.46 4.22 -5.57
N ASP A 45 -12.18 3.78 -6.60
CA ASP A 45 -13.11 2.65 -6.58
C ASP A 45 -12.54 1.35 -7.18
N ILE A 46 -11.22 1.28 -7.39
CA ILE A 46 -10.56 0.10 -7.92
C ILE A 46 -10.84 -1.12 -7.02
N ARG A 47 -11.29 -2.23 -7.61
CA ARG A 47 -11.62 -3.46 -6.88
C ARG A 47 -10.37 -4.06 -6.22
N ARG A 48 -10.20 -3.81 -4.92
CA ARG A 48 -9.07 -4.32 -4.12
C ARG A 48 -8.86 -5.84 -4.21
N LEU A 49 -9.93 -6.62 -4.36
CA LEU A 49 -9.86 -8.09 -4.40
C LEU A 49 -9.16 -8.61 -5.66
N LEU A 50 -9.23 -7.89 -6.79
CA LEU A 50 -8.45 -8.23 -7.98
C LEU A 50 -6.94 -8.27 -7.67
N PHE A 51 -6.49 -7.33 -6.84
CA PHE A 51 -5.09 -7.25 -6.46
C PHE A 51 -4.71 -8.29 -5.40
N LYS A 52 -5.65 -8.72 -4.55
CA LYS A 52 -5.45 -9.91 -3.73
C LYS A 52 -5.21 -11.13 -4.62
N ASP A 53 -6.07 -11.34 -5.62
CA ASP A 53 -5.98 -12.47 -6.55
C ASP A 53 -4.63 -12.50 -7.29
N PHE A 54 -4.15 -11.34 -7.76
CA PHE A 54 -2.82 -11.24 -8.39
C PHE A 54 -1.66 -11.59 -7.46
N TRP A 55 -1.74 -11.23 -6.17
CA TRP A 55 -0.68 -11.57 -5.23
C TRP A 55 -0.66 -13.06 -4.90
N GLU A 56 -1.85 -13.66 -4.77
CA GLU A 56 -2.00 -15.05 -4.34
C GLU A 56 -1.51 -16.08 -5.37
N LEU A 57 -1.20 -15.65 -6.60
CA LEU A 57 -0.46 -16.47 -7.57
C LEU A 57 0.92 -16.90 -7.07
N HIS A 58 1.53 -16.11 -6.18
CA HIS A 58 2.91 -16.32 -5.72
C HIS A 58 3.09 -16.14 -4.20
N GLY A 59 2.00 -16.16 -3.44
CA GLY A 59 2.06 -15.94 -2.00
C GLY A 59 0.70 -15.88 -1.33
N PHE A 60 0.63 -15.22 -0.19
CA PHE A 60 -0.60 -15.01 0.58
C PHE A 60 -0.82 -13.51 0.77
N ALA A 61 -2.06 -13.05 0.57
CA ALA A 61 -2.40 -11.64 0.75
C ALA A 61 -3.71 -11.45 1.51
N ARG A 62 -3.74 -10.38 2.31
CA ARG A 62 -4.97 -9.78 2.80
C ARG A 62 -5.02 -8.33 2.32
N VAL A 63 -6.12 -7.96 1.67
CA VAL A 63 -6.35 -6.60 1.18
C VAL A 63 -7.68 -6.10 1.72
N GLU A 64 -7.62 -5.22 2.71
CA GLU A 64 -8.77 -4.65 3.40
C GLU A 64 -9.13 -3.27 2.83
N LYS A 65 -10.38 -2.86 3.00
CA LYS A 65 -10.78 -1.47 2.71
C LYS A 65 -10.26 -0.60 3.85
N TYR A 66 -9.79 0.60 3.53
CA TYR A 66 -9.44 1.58 4.56
C TYR A 66 -10.68 2.04 5.32
N GLU A 67 -10.61 2.01 6.65
CA GLU A 67 -11.61 2.50 7.59
C GLU A 67 -11.06 3.77 8.26
N ALA A 68 -11.73 4.91 8.04
CA ALA A 68 -11.20 6.22 8.40
C ALA A 68 -11.14 6.45 9.92
N ASP A 69 -12.04 5.82 10.67
CA ASP A 69 -12.12 5.83 12.13
C ASP A 69 -10.94 5.09 12.80
N ARG A 70 -10.30 4.14 12.09
CA ARG A 70 -9.13 3.41 12.61
C ARG A 70 -7.81 4.15 12.40
N GLY A 71 -7.75 5.04 11.39
CA GLY A 71 -6.54 5.78 11.05
C GLY A 71 -5.40 4.93 10.50
N ALA A 72 -4.33 5.58 10.04
CA ALA A 72 -3.17 4.90 9.46
C ALA A 72 -2.40 4.02 10.47
N ASN A 73 -2.34 4.46 11.73
CA ASN A 73 -1.67 3.72 12.82
C ASN A 73 -2.24 2.33 13.05
N TYR A 74 -3.55 2.11 12.84
CA TYR A 74 -4.14 0.78 12.97
C TYR A 74 -3.54 -0.21 11.96
N TYR A 75 -3.34 0.23 10.72
CA TYR A 75 -2.87 -0.63 9.62
C TYR A 75 -1.35 -0.82 9.62
N VAL A 76 -0.59 0.20 10.03
CA VAL A 76 0.88 0.19 9.89
C VAL A 76 1.66 0.43 11.19
N GLY A 77 1.00 0.83 12.28
CA GLY A 77 1.63 1.22 13.54
C GLY A 77 2.38 0.10 14.24
N LYS A 78 1.89 -1.15 14.14
CA LYS A 78 2.57 -2.35 14.67
C LYS A 78 4.01 -2.51 14.13
N TYR A 79 4.29 -1.96 12.95
CA TYR A 79 5.58 -2.11 12.26
C TYR A 79 6.51 -0.93 12.48
N LEU A 80 6.01 0.20 12.99
CA LEU A 80 6.83 1.35 13.32
C LEU A 80 7.78 1.07 14.49
N THR A 81 7.43 0.11 15.36
CA THR A 81 8.18 -0.22 16.57
C THR A 81 9.05 -1.48 16.43
N LYS A 82 9.04 -2.13 15.26
CA LYS A 82 9.87 -3.32 15.02
C LYS A 82 11.23 -2.89 14.47
N GLU A 83 12.30 -3.38 15.09
CA GLU A 83 13.67 -3.12 14.63
C GLU A 83 13.94 -3.67 13.23
N GLN A 84 13.21 -4.72 12.80
CA GLN A 84 13.43 -5.39 11.51
C GLN A 84 12.59 -4.84 10.33
N ALA A 85 11.93 -3.69 10.48
CA ALA A 85 11.06 -3.15 9.43
C ALA A 85 11.78 -2.08 8.56
N ASP A 86 11.96 -2.37 7.25
CA ASP A 86 12.34 -1.35 6.26
C ASP A 86 11.11 -0.54 5.84
N ILE A 87 11.03 0.70 6.33
CA ILE A 87 9.94 1.64 6.05
C ILE A 87 10.28 2.49 4.83
N ARG A 88 9.37 2.52 3.86
CA ARG A 88 9.48 3.33 2.64
C ARG A 88 8.17 4.05 2.36
N PHE A 89 8.29 5.17 1.65
CA PHE A 89 7.18 6.00 1.23
C PHE A 89 7.28 6.26 -0.27
N SER A 90 6.14 6.39 -0.93
CA SER A 90 6.10 6.91 -2.30
C SER A 90 6.50 8.38 -2.34
N HIS A 91 7.21 8.80 -3.39
CA HIS A 91 7.64 10.18 -3.57
C HIS A 91 6.48 11.20 -3.49
N ASN A 92 5.31 10.86 -4.03
CA ASN A 92 4.12 11.71 -4.03
C ASN A 92 3.36 11.75 -2.69
N LEU A 93 3.67 10.89 -1.72
CA LEU A 93 2.99 10.93 -0.41
C LEU A 93 3.29 12.24 0.34
N LYS A 94 4.51 12.77 0.21
CA LYS A 94 4.90 14.02 0.88
C LYS A 94 4.07 15.22 0.42
N GLN A 95 3.61 15.21 -0.83
CA GLN A 95 2.77 16.28 -1.38
C GLN A 95 1.37 16.22 -0.75
N GLU A 96 0.79 15.03 -0.65
CA GLU A 96 -0.51 14.79 -0.01
C GLU A 96 -0.52 15.20 1.48
N LEU A 97 0.56 14.90 2.21
CA LEU A 97 0.69 15.28 3.62
C LEU A 97 0.82 16.80 3.83
N SER A 98 1.19 17.55 2.79
CA SER A 98 1.34 19.01 2.86
C SER A 98 0.03 19.79 2.62
N GLY A 99 -1.08 19.10 2.36
CA GLY A 99 -2.38 19.72 2.09
C GLY A 99 -2.48 20.42 0.73
N ARG A 100 -1.46 20.33 -0.13
CA ARG A 100 -1.49 20.83 -1.51
C ARG A 100 -2.16 19.80 -2.41
N VAL A 101 -3.47 19.68 -2.29
CA VAL A 101 -4.30 19.08 -3.35
C VAL A 101 -4.49 20.19 -4.37
N GLU A 102 -3.76 20.16 -5.48
CA GLU A 102 -4.10 21.02 -6.62
C GLU A 102 -5.46 20.60 -7.16
N ALA A 103 -6.36 21.59 -7.26
CA ALA A 103 -7.71 21.49 -7.79
C ALA A 103 -7.72 21.36 -9.32
#